data_AF-A0A7R9QMM3-F1
#
_entry.id   AF-A0A7R9QMM3-F1
#
_cell.length_a   1.000
_cell.length_b   1.000
_cell.length_c   1.000
_cell.angle_alpha   90.00
_cell.angle_beta   90.00
_cell.angle_gamma   90.00
#
_symmetry.space_group_name_H-M   'P 1'
#
loop_
_entity.id
_entity.type
_entity.pdbx_description
1 polymer ?
#
loop_
_entity_poly.entity_id
_entity_poly.type
_entity_poly.pdbx_seq_one_letter_code
_entity_poly.pdbx_strand_id
1 'polypeptide(L)' 'MCVSSGSRPMARITWYMNKKKVPESREFYSDDGNVTTSLITLSPVPDDNGGQLVCSAQNIH' A
#
# COMPACT_ATOMS: atom_id res chain seq x y z
N MET A 1 -5.76 -0.90 -5.34
CA MET A 1 -5.52 0.53 -5.01
C MET A 1 -5.87 0.74 -3.55
N CYS A 2 -5.07 1.48 -2.79
CA CYS A 2 -5.32 1.82 -1.39
C CYS A 2 -5.05 3.32 -1.19
N VAL A 3 -5.88 3.98 -0.40
CA VAL A 3 -5.80 5.42 -0.13
C VAL A 3 -5.84 5.63 1.38
N SER A 4 -4.90 6.40 1.89
CA SER A 4 -4.85 6.85 3.28
C SER A 4 -4.97 8.37 3.29
N SER A 5 -5.81 8.90 4.19
CA SER A 5 -5.99 10.33 4.40
C SER A 5 -5.90 10.66 5.89
N GLY A 6 -5.52 11.90 6.23
CA GLY A 6 -5.40 12.35 7.62
C GLY A 6 -4.02 12.13 8.23
N SER A 7 -3.00 11.78 7.45
CA SER A 7 -1.65 11.53 7.96
C SER A 7 -0.81 12.81 7.95
N ARG A 8 -0.18 13.16 9.09
CA ARG A 8 0.81 14.23 9.19
C ARG A 8 1.95 13.78 10.11
N PRO A 9 3.17 13.45 9.61
CA PRO A 9 3.67 13.50 8.22
C PRO A 9 3.03 12.44 7.29
N MET A 10 3.39 12.43 6.00
CA MET A 10 2.85 11.49 4.99
C MET A 10 2.95 10.02 5.46
N ALA A 11 1.86 9.27 5.37
CA ALA A 11 1.86 7.85 5.69
C ALA A 11 2.60 7.04 4.61
N ARG A 12 3.34 6.01 5.03
CA ARG A 12 3.95 5.04 4.12
C ARG A 12 3.04 3.83 3.98
N ILE A 13 2.66 3.47 2.77
CA ILE A 13 1.78 2.33 2.51
C ILE A 13 2.62 1.12 2.12
N THR A 14 2.51 0.04 2.89
CA THR A 14 3.14 -1.25 2.58
C THR A 14 2.08 -2.27 2.20
N TRP A 15 2.33 -2.99 1.11
CA TRP A 15 1.45 -4.04 0.62
C TRP A 15 1.95 -5.41 1.00
N TYR A 16 1.01 -6.28 1.36
CA TYR A 16 1.27 -7.68 1.68
C TYR A 16 0.29 -8.56 0.91
N MET A 17 0.81 -9.60 0.27
CA MET A 17 0.04 -10.63 -0.41
C MET A 17 0.45 -11.97 0.18
N ASN A 18 -0.51 -12.72 0.72
CA ASN A 18 -0.19 -14.00 1.39
C ASN A 18 0.88 -13.89 2.48
N LYS A 19 0.85 -12.81 3.27
CA LYS A 19 1.85 -12.48 4.29
C LYS A 19 3.26 -12.21 3.75
N LYS A 20 3.46 -12.22 2.42
CA LYS A 20 4.69 -11.79 1.76
C LYS A 20 4.57 -10.31 1.41
N LYS A 21 5.62 -9.54 1.67
CA LYS A 21 5.67 -8.12 1.31
C LYS A 21 5.75 -7.99 -0.22
N VAL A 22 4.92 -7.14 -0.80
CA VAL A 22 5.01 -6.77 -2.22
C VAL A 22 6.08 -5.68 -2.34
N PRO A 23 7.18 -5.90 -3.07
CA PRO A 23 8.28 -4.95 -3.17
C PRO A 23 7.96 -3.77 -4.10
N GLU A 24 7.12 -4.00 -5.12
CA GLU A 24 6.81 -2.99 -6.13
C GLU A 24 5.47 -2.31 -5.84
N SER A 25 5.54 -1.05 -5.39
CA SER A 25 4.38 -0.18 -5.22
C SER A 25 4.69 1.23 -5.68
N ARG A 26 3.73 1.86 -6.35
CA ARG A 26 3.78 3.27 -6.73
C ARG A 26 2.96 4.07 -5.74
N GLU A 27 3.61 4.98 -5.04
CA GLU A 27 2.97 5.91 -4.11
C GLU A 27 2.80 7.29 -4.76
N PHE A 28 1.67 7.92 -4.49
CA PHE A 28 1.29 9.24 -4.95
C PHE A 28 0.82 10.02 -3.72
N TYR A 29 1.27 11.26 -3.62
CA TYR A 29 0.95 12.12 -2.49
C TYR A 29 0.17 13.33 -2.98
N SER A 30 -0.81 13.78 -2.20
CA SER A 30 -1.44 15.09 -2.40
C SER A 30 -0.42 16.20 -2.13
N ASP A 31 -0.63 17.37 -2.74
CA ASP A 31 0.19 18.57 -2.51
C ASP A 31 0.32 18.94 -1.02
N ASP A 32 -0.78 18.85 -0.25
CA ASP A 32 -0.80 19.09 1.21
C ASP A 32 -0.16 17.95 2.04
N GLY A 33 0.26 16.84 1.41
CA GLY A 33 0.78 15.64 2.08
C GLY A 33 -0.21 14.89 2.97
N ASN A 34 -1.46 15.36 3.07
CA ASN A 34 -2.51 14.77 3.91
C ASN A 34 -3.08 13.46 3.35
N VAL A 35 -2.96 13.24 2.03
CA VAL A 35 -3.45 12.05 1.34
C VAL A 35 -2.29 11.31 0.69
N THR A 36 -2.19 10.01 0.98
CA THR A 36 -1.27 9.09 0.31
C THR A 36 -2.08 8.02 -0.43
N THR A 37 -1.82 7.87 -1.71
CA THR A 37 -2.43 6.85 -2.58
C THR A 37 -1.35 5.87 -3.00
N SER A 38 -1.61 4.57 -2.87
CA SER A 38 -0.68 3.53 -3.30
C SER A 38 -1.33 2.56 -4.28
N LEU A 39 -0.60 2.29 -5.35
CA LEU A 39 -0.98 1.44 -6.46
C LEU A 39 0.07 0.33 -6.62
N ILE A 40 -0.38 -0.91 -6.72
CA ILE A 40 0.46 -2.06 -7.02
C ILE A 40 -0.06 -2.74 -8.28
N THR A 41 0.86 -3.31 -9.05
CA THR A 41 0.52 -4.23 -10.12
C THR A 41 0.67 -5.63 -9.55
N LEU A 42 -0.44 -6.38 -9.52
CA LEU A 42 -0.42 -7.77 -9.09
C LEU A 42 -0.27 -8.67 -10.31
N SER A 43 0.64 -9.63 -10.23
CA SER A 43 0.75 -10.73 -11.18
C SER A 43 0.37 -12.01 -10.44
N PRO A 44 -0.93 -12.34 -10.36
CA PRO A 44 -1.40 -13.46 -9.55
C PRO A 44 -0.81 -14.77 -10.07
N VAL A 45 -0.23 -15.56 -9.19
CA VAL A 45 0.19 -16.94 -9.47
C VAL A 45 -0.80 -17.93 -8.85
N PRO A 46 -0.82 -19.21 -9.27
CA PRO A 46 -1.70 -20.22 -8.67
C PRO A 46 -1.55 -20.35 -7.14
N ASP A 47 -0.36 -20.10 -6.61
CA ASP A 47 -0.05 -20.07 -5.17
C ASP A 47 -0.80 -18.94 -4.43
N ASP A 48 -1.24 -17.90 -5.15
CA ASP A 48 -1.99 -16.77 -4.61
C ASP A 48 -3.50 -17.02 -4.49
N ASN A 49 -3.98 -18.17 -4.97
CA ASN A 49 -5.40 -18.47 -4.96
C ASN A 49 -5.93 -18.62 -3.52
N GLY A 50 -6.97 -17.85 -3.19
CA GLY A 50 -7.49 -17.74 -1.82
C GLY A 50 -6.65 -16.85 -0.89
N GLY A 51 -5.65 -16.16 -1.44
CA GLY A 51 -4.77 -15.30 -0.67
C GLY A 51 -5.38 -13.95 -0.29
N GLN A 52 -4.88 -13.38 0.80
CA GLN A 52 -5.31 -12.05 1.27
C GLN A 52 -4.33 -10.97 0.81
N LEU A 53 -4.87 -9.94 0.17
CA LEU A 53 -4.17 -8.71 -0.12
C LEU A 53 -4.46 -7.68 0.98
N VAL A 54 -3.40 -7.20 1.64
CA VAL A 54 -3.50 -6.23 2.73
C VAL A 54 -2.66 -5.01 2.38
N CYS A 55 -3.26 -3.82 2.46
CA CYS A 55 -2.50 -2.58 2.54
C CYS A 55 -2.41 -2.11 3.99
N SER A 56 -1.20 -1.81 4.44
CA SER A 56 -0.94 -1.26 5.77
C SER A 56 -0.35 0.12 5.62
N ALA A 57 -1.06 1.14 6.11
CA ALA A 57 -0.56 2.51 6.18
C ALA A 57 0.10 2.73 7.55
N GLN A 58 1.36 3.15 7.55
CA GLN A 58 2.10 3.49 8.77
C GLN A 58 2.52 4.95 8.75
N ASN A 59 2.30 5.64 9.87
CA ASN A 59 2.86 6.96 10.10
C ASN A 59 4.24 6.79 10.74
N ILE A 60 5.30 7.08 9.99
CA ILE A 60 6.67 7.07 10.50
C ILE A 60 6.93 8.42 11.17
N HIS A 61 6.98 8.42 12.50
CA HIS A 61 7.42 9.54 13.33
C HIS A 61 8.88 9.37 13.72
#